data_AF-A0A212PE62-F1
#
_entry.id   AF-A0A212PE62-F1
#
_cell.length_a   1.000
_cell.length_b   1.000
_cell.length_c   1.000
_cell.angle_alpha   90.00
_cell.angle_beta   90.00
_cell.angle_gamma   90.00
#
_symmetry.space_group_name_H-M   'P 1'
#
loop_
_entity.id
_entity.type
_entity.pdbx_description
1 polymer ?
#
loop_
_entity_poly.entity_id
_entity_poly.type
_entity_poly.pdbx_seq_one_letter_code
_entity_poly.pdbx_strand_id
1 'polypeptide(L)'
;MSDRAQRLVLLLVAAILLVSVIGHGTSFKQMPVAFVRSSSEEVLVRVSGDLREGIYKIPDGTTVAAAIKMAVPKVPFSSADMPVLSRKISAGEIILAEWNDSKHMEIKVVRMGARERMLLGLPLLPNEMTRQEWEELPSIGPALARAIMNHRQCNGDFQGVADLVRVPGIGHGTLGVIMEKF
;
A
#
# COMPACT_ATOMS: atom_id res chain seq x y z
N MET A 1 33.65 68.22 10.09
CA MET A 1 33.72 66.75 9.94
C MET A 1 34.50 66.46 8.66
N SER A 2 35.57 65.67 8.73
CA SER A 2 36.53 65.49 7.63
C SER A 2 35.95 64.62 6.50
N ASP A 3 36.27 64.93 5.24
CA ASP A 3 35.85 64.20 4.02
C ASP A 3 36.10 62.67 4.13
N ARG A 4 37.15 62.29 4.87
CA ARG A 4 37.46 60.89 5.21
C ARG A 4 36.37 60.19 6.03
N ALA A 5 35.73 60.90 6.97
CA ALA A 5 34.64 60.35 7.78
C ALA A 5 33.36 60.17 6.96
N GLN A 6 33.06 61.09 6.03
CA GLN A 6 31.92 60.93 5.11
C GLN A 6 32.09 59.72 4.19
N ARG A 7 33.29 59.51 3.62
CA ARG A 7 33.58 58.34 2.77
C ARG A 7 33.46 57.03 3.53
N LEU A 8 33.90 56.99 4.80
CA LEU A 8 33.79 55.82 5.67
C LEU A 8 32.34 55.47 6.00
N VAL A 9 31.51 56.49 6.29
CA VAL A 9 30.08 56.32 6.51
C VAL A 9 29.38 55.84 5.24
N LEU A 10 29.73 56.39 4.07
CA LEU A 10 29.14 55.98 2.80
C LEU A 10 29.46 54.51 2.46
N LEU A 11 30.70 54.08 2.70
CA LEU A 11 31.10 52.68 2.50
C LEU A 11 30.41 51.72 3.46
N LEU A 12 30.19 52.12 4.72
CA LEU A 12 29.43 51.33 5.69
C LEU A 12 27.96 51.17 5.29
N VAL A 13 27.31 52.26 4.85
CA VAL A 13 25.92 52.21 4.37
C VAL A 13 25.79 51.34 3.12
N ALA A 14 26.72 51.46 2.17
CA ALA A 14 26.75 50.62 0.98
C ALA A 14 26.93 49.13 1.31
N ALA A 15 27.81 48.80 2.27
CA ALA A 15 28.01 47.42 2.72
C ALA A 15 26.75 46.83 3.39
N ILE A 16 26.05 47.62 4.21
CA ILE A 16 24.79 47.20 4.87
C ILE A 16 23.69 46.95 3.83
N LEU A 17 23.58 47.81 2.81
CA LEU A 17 22.63 47.61 1.71
C LEU A 17 22.95 46.36 0.89
N LEU A 18 24.23 46.06 0.65
CA LEU A 18 24.65 44.86 -0.07
C LEU A 18 24.31 43.57 0.69
N VAL A 19 24.44 43.58 2.02
CA VAL A 19 24.04 42.44 2.88
C VAL A 19 22.53 42.22 2.87
N SER A 20 21.72 43.28 2.78
CA SER A 20 20.26 43.17 2.75
C SER A 20 19.73 42.51 1.46
N VAL A 21 20.39 42.75 0.32
CA VAL A 21 20.02 42.19 -0.99
C VAL A 21 20.39 40.70 -1.11
N ILE A 22 21.44 40.24 -0.41
CA ILE A 22 21.87 38.83 -0.45
C ILE A 22 21.13 37.98 0.62
N GLY A 23 20.54 38.62 1.63
CA GLY A 23 19.84 37.95 2.75
C GLY A 23 18.37 37.59 2.54
N HIS A 24 17.74 38.01 1.44
CA HIS A 24 16.36 37.62 1.12
C HIS A 24 16.34 36.52 0.06
N GLY A 25 17.10 35.43 0.33
CA GLY A 25 16.69 34.13 -0.17
C GLY A 25 15.31 33.89 0.41
N THR A 26 14.27 34.03 -0.42
CA THR A 26 12.92 33.59 -0.09
C THR A 26 13.02 32.10 0.19
N SER A 27 13.28 31.76 1.44
CA SER A 27 12.96 30.46 1.98
C SER A 27 11.45 30.41 1.85
N PHE A 28 11.01 29.92 0.70
CA PHE A 28 9.67 29.44 0.47
C PHE A 28 9.56 28.27 1.44
N LYS A 29 9.30 28.62 2.70
CA LYS A 29 8.88 27.71 3.74
C LYS A 29 7.63 27.13 3.11
N GLN A 30 7.78 25.95 2.51
CA GLN A 30 6.66 25.17 2.03
C GLN A 30 5.75 25.09 3.24
N MET A 31 4.73 25.95 3.27
CA MET A 31 3.56 25.65 4.05
C MET A 31 3.23 24.24 3.58
N PRO A 32 3.03 23.27 4.49
CA PRO A 32 2.37 22.06 4.07
C PRO A 32 1.03 22.57 3.55
N VAL A 33 0.95 22.73 2.23
CA VAL A 33 -0.32 22.77 1.54
C VAL A 33 -0.90 21.46 2.02
N ALA A 34 -1.88 21.55 2.92
CA ALA A 34 -2.79 20.46 3.14
C ALA A 34 -3.52 20.31 1.80
N PHE A 35 -2.82 19.71 0.83
CA PHE A 35 -3.45 18.73 0.00
C PHE A 35 -4.07 17.80 1.03
N VAL A 36 -5.37 17.99 1.30
CA VAL A 36 -6.21 16.83 1.50
C VAL A 36 -5.91 16.01 0.26
N ARG A 37 -4.98 15.07 0.39
CA ARG A 37 -4.85 14.02 -0.58
C ARG A 37 -6.18 13.31 -0.46
N SER A 38 -7.13 13.72 -1.29
CA SER A 38 -8.09 12.77 -1.83
C SER A 38 -7.30 11.83 -2.76
N SER A 39 -6.26 11.16 -2.26
CA SER A 39 -6.11 9.78 -2.65
C SER A 39 -7.39 9.15 -2.15
N SER A 40 -8.13 8.55 -3.05
CA SER A 40 -9.13 7.56 -2.70
C SER A 40 -8.46 6.53 -1.78
N GLU A 41 -8.41 6.80 -0.47
CA GLU A 41 -8.06 5.87 0.61
C GLU A 41 -9.22 4.88 0.73
N GLU A 42 -9.59 4.26 -0.39
CA GLU A 42 -10.60 3.25 -0.44
C GLU A 42 -9.92 1.98 -0.93
N VAL A 43 -10.15 0.89 -0.21
CA VAL A 43 -9.63 -0.43 -0.51
C VAL A 43 -10.73 -1.30 -1.10
N LEU A 44 -10.35 -2.17 -2.03
CA LEU A 44 -11.26 -3.19 -2.56
C LEU A 44 -11.22 -4.42 -1.66
N VAL A 45 -12.40 -4.87 -1.27
CA VAL A 45 -12.61 -6.07 -0.44
C VAL A 45 -13.72 -6.89 -1.05
N ARG A 46 -13.61 -8.22 -1.01
CA ARG A 46 -14.72 -9.10 -1.38
C ARG A 46 -15.45 -9.59 -0.14
N VAL A 47 -16.77 -9.60 -0.20
CA VAL A 47 -17.64 -10.29 0.76
C VAL A 47 -18.20 -11.52 0.06
N SER A 48 -18.20 -12.66 0.74
CA SER A 48 -18.65 -13.96 0.22
C SER A 48 -19.32 -14.80 1.32
N GLY A 49 -19.96 -15.90 0.92
CA GLY A 49 -20.67 -16.82 1.82
C GLY A 49 -22.14 -16.44 1.95
N ASP A 50 -22.71 -16.63 3.15
CA ASP A 50 -24.12 -16.38 3.45
C ASP A 50 -24.48 -14.89 3.64
N LEU A 51 -23.62 -14.00 3.12
CA LEU A 51 -23.84 -12.56 3.06
C LEU A 51 -24.18 -12.12 1.63
N ARG A 52 -24.45 -10.83 1.44
CA ARG A 52 -24.56 -10.24 0.10
C ARG A 52 -23.18 -10.26 -0.57
N GLU A 53 -22.96 -11.26 -1.40
CA GLU A 53 -21.71 -11.43 -2.12
C GLU A 53 -21.41 -10.25 -3.06
N GLY A 54 -20.14 -9.89 -3.16
CA GLY A 54 -19.69 -8.85 -4.08
C GLY A 54 -18.35 -8.23 -3.71
N ILE A 55 -17.85 -7.37 -4.59
CA ILE A 55 -16.66 -6.57 -4.37
C ILE A 55 -17.10 -5.17 -3.95
N TYR A 56 -16.58 -4.72 -2.81
CA TYR A 56 -16.92 -3.46 -2.18
C TYR A 56 -15.69 -2.56 -2.16
N LYS A 57 -15.90 -1.30 -2.48
CA LYS A 57 -14.92 -0.23 -2.30
C LYS A 57 -15.26 0.47 -0.99
N ILE A 58 -14.38 0.37 -0.01
CA ILE A 58 -14.62 0.85 1.37
C ILE A 58 -13.44 1.68 1.87
N PRO A 59 -13.63 2.63 2.79
CA PRO A 59 -12.53 3.41 3.33
C PRO A 59 -11.41 2.54 3.92
N ASP A 60 -10.16 2.93 3.73
CA ASP A 60 -9.01 2.28 4.33
C ASP A 60 -9.09 2.36 5.86
N GLY A 61 -8.58 1.34 6.53
CA GLY A 61 -8.68 1.20 7.99
C GLY A 61 -10.07 0.86 8.52
N THR A 62 -11.06 0.62 7.64
CA THR A 62 -12.35 0.03 7.99
C THR A 62 -12.16 -1.30 8.72
N THR A 63 -12.97 -1.58 9.73
CA THR A 63 -12.95 -2.88 10.43
C THR A 63 -13.79 -3.92 9.70
N VAL A 64 -13.52 -5.21 9.91
CA VAL A 64 -14.32 -6.31 9.35
C VAL A 64 -15.82 -6.15 9.69
N ALA A 65 -16.15 -5.79 10.93
CA ALA A 65 -17.53 -5.53 11.33
C ALA A 65 -18.20 -4.40 10.53
N ALA A 66 -17.47 -3.32 10.29
CA ALA A 66 -17.98 -2.18 9.53
C ALA A 66 -18.17 -2.55 8.04
N ALA A 67 -17.23 -3.30 7.45
CA ALA A 67 -17.35 -3.82 6.08
C ALA A 67 -18.58 -4.73 5.92
N ILE A 68 -18.81 -5.66 6.85
CA ILE A 68 -20.01 -6.52 6.83
C ILE A 68 -21.29 -5.68 6.95
N LYS A 69 -21.33 -4.70 7.85
CA LYS A 69 -22.49 -3.80 8.01
C LYS A 69 -22.80 -2.99 6.75
N MET A 70 -21.78 -2.63 5.97
CA MET A 70 -21.96 -1.96 4.68
C MET A 70 -22.61 -2.88 3.64
N ALA A 71 -22.28 -4.18 3.64
CA ALA A 71 -22.90 -5.17 2.75
C ALA A 71 -24.32 -5.58 3.21
N VAL A 72 -24.49 -5.78 4.52
CA VAL A 72 -25.74 -6.21 5.17
C VAL A 72 -25.90 -5.46 6.50
N PRO A 73 -26.77 -4.43 6.59
CA PRO A 73 -26.88 -3.58 7.78
C PRO A 73 -27.32 -4.29 9.07
N LYS A 74 -28.03 -5.42 8.96
CA LYS A 74 -28.61 -6.16 10.09
C LYS A 74 -28.05 -7.57 10.18
N VAL A 75 -26.76 -7.68 10.51
CA VAL A 75 -26.11 -8.97 10.81
C VAL A 75 -25.99 -9.13 12.32
N PRO A 76 -26.48 -10.22 12.92
CA PRO A 76 -26.21 -10.53 14.32
C PRO A 76 -24.79 -11.06 14.46
N PHE A 77 -23.97 -10.38 15.27
CA PHE A 77 -22.62 -10.84 15.61
C PHE A 77 -22.60 -11.51 16.99
N SER A 78 -21.75 -12.52 17.19
CA SER A 78 -21.49 -13.09 18.50
C SER A 78 -20.30 -12.38 19.17
N SER A 79 -20.24 -12.42 20.51
CA SER A 79 -19.06 -11.95 21.24
C SER A 79 -17.80 -12.75 20.91
N ALA A 80 -17.96 -14.01 20.49
CA ALA A 80 -16.86 -14.89 20.08
C ALA A 80 -16.12 -14.36 18.84
N ASP A 81 -16.81 -13.60 17.97
CA ASP A 81 -16.25 -13.08 16.72
C ASP A 81 -15.54 -11.74 16.90
N MET A 82 -15.60 -11.15 18.11
CA MET A 82 -15.07 -9.80 18.36
C MET A 82 -13.60 -9.58 17.96
N PRO A 83 -12.67 -10.56 18.14
CA PRO A 83 -11.30 -10.41 17.66
C PRO A 83 -11.21 -10.20 16.14
N VAL A 84 -11.91 -11.01 15.34
CA VAL A 84 -11.89 -10.87 13.87
C VAL A 84 -12.67 -9.63 13.43
N LEU A 85 -13.80 -9.34 14.08
CA LEU A 85 -14.67 -8.20 13.78
C LEU A 85 -14.01 -6.84 14.03
N SER A 86 -13.12 -6.75 15.01
CA SER A 86 -12.37 -5.53 15.35
C SER A 86 -11.10 -5.34 14.52
N ARG A 87 -10.64 -6.38 13.81
CA ARG A 87 -9.49 -6.29 12.91
C ARG A 87 -9.79 -5.31 11.77
N LYS A 88 -8.80 -4.50 11.40
CA LYS A 88 -8.84 -3.70 10.18
C LYS A 88 -8.76 -4.62 8.97
N ILE A 89 -9.47 -4.28 7.91
CA ILE A 89 -9.43 -5.00 6.64
C ILE A 89 -8.55 -4.27 5.64
N SER A 90 -7.79 -5.04 4.88
CA SER A 90 -6.79 -4.56 3.91
C SER A 90 -7.25 -4.83 2.48
N ALA A 91 -6.62 -4.13 1.53
CA ALA A 91 -6.91 -4.29 0.11
C ALA A 91 -6.66 -5.72 -0.39
N GLY A 92 -7.67 -6.24 -1.09
CA GLY A 92 -7.67 -7.59 -1.65
C GLY A 92 -7.78 -8.69 -0.61
N GLU A 93 -8.42 -8.41 0.53
CA GLU A 93 -8.92 -9.42 1.44
C GLU A 93 -10.38 -9.81 1.11
N ILE A 94 -10.75 -11.00 1.55
CA ILE A 94 -12.06 -11.61 1.37
C ILE A 94 -12.63 -11.91 2.75
N ILE A 95 -13.79 -11.34 3.06
CA ILE A 95 -14.60 -11.73 4.20
C ILE A 95 -15.45 -12.91 3.78
N LEU A 96 -15.15 -14.09 4.31
CA LEU A 96 -15.99 -15.27 4.19
C LEU A 96 -16.82 -15.39 5.47
N ALA A 97 -18.13 -15.33 5.34
CA ALA A 97 -19.05 -15.44 6.46
C ALA A 97 -20.10 -16.50 6.15
N GLU A 98 -20.13 -17.57 6.95
CA GLU A 98 -21.00 -18.73 6.72
C GLU A 98 -21.71 -19.09 8.03
N TRP A 99 -22.97 -19.52 7.94
CA TRP A 99 -23.70 -20.05 9.08
C TRP A 99 -23.21 -21.46 9.38
N ASN A 100 -22.80 -21.70 10.62
CA ASN A 100 -22.54 -23.04 11.09
C ASN A 100 -23.82 -23.74 11.59
N ASP A 101 -23.74 -25.04 11.85
CA ASP A 101 -24.85 -25.87 12.35
C ASP A 101 -25.48 -25.35 13.65
N SER A 102 -24.72 -24.58 14.43
CA SER A 102 -25.18 -23.98 15.69
C SER A 102 -25.84 -22.60 15.49
N LYS A 103 -26.15 -22.21 14.25
CA LYS A 103 -26.70 -20.89 13.88
C LYS A 103 -25.81 -19.71 14.31
N HIS A 104 -24.52 -19.94 14.45
CA HIS A 104 -23.54 -18.89 14.64
C HIS A 104 -22.87 -18.59 13.31
N MET A 105 -22.65 -17.30 13.03
CA MET A 105 -21.91 -16.87 11.85
C MET A 105 -20.42 -17.08 12.11
N GLU A 106 -19.77 -17.97 11.37
CA GLU A 106 -18.33 -18.09 11.38
C GLU A 106 -17.74 -17.09 10.37
N ILE A 107 -16.85 -16.22 10.84
CA ILE A 107 -16.22 -15.20 9.99
C ILE A 107 -14.73 -15.51 9.84
N LYS A 108 -14.30 -15.68 8.60
CA LYS A 108 -12.89 -15.83 8.22
C LYS A 108 -12.50 -14.67 7.32
N VAL A 109 -11.28 -14.18 7.50
CA VAL A 109 -10.68 -13.28 6.52
C VAL A 109 -9.52 -13.99 5.86
N VAL A 110 -9.60 -14.08 4.54
CA VAL A 110 -8.58 -14.69 3.69
C VAL A 110 -8.13 -13.67 2.64
N ARG A 111 -7.02 -13.93 1.95
CA ARG A 111 -6.54 -13.05 0.88
C ARG A 111 -7.04 -13.51 -0.48
N MET A 112 -7.28 -12.56 -1.38
CA MET A 112 -7.48 -12.83 -2.79
C MET A 112 -6.23 -13.51 -3.37
N GLY A 113 -6.46 -14.43 -4.31
CA GLY A 113 -5.39 -15.05 -5.09
C GLY A 113 -4.78 -14.07 -6.09
N ALA A 114 -3.60 -14.39 -6.62
CA ALA A 114 -2.89 -13.54 -7.57
C ALA A 114 -3.73 -13.19 -8.80
N ARG A 115 -4.41 -14.16 -9.42
CA ARG A 115 -5.30 -13.89 -10.57
C ARG A 115 -6.42 -12.89 -10.28
N GLU A 116 -7.12 -13.03 -9.15
CA GLU A 116 -8.20 -12.12 -8.76
C GLU A 116 -7.65 -10.70 -8.52
N ARG A 117 -6.51 -10.58 -7.84
CA ARG A 117 -5.84 -9.30 -7.61
C ARG A 117 -5.44 -8.62 -8.92
N MET A 118 -4.86 -9.36 -9.87
CA MET A 118 -4.51 -8.83 -11.19
C MET A 118 -5.73 -8.32 -11.96
N LEU A 119 -6.86 -9.04 -11.92
CA LEU A 119 -8.10 -8.63 -12.60
C LEU A 119 -8.69 -7.34 -12.01
N LEU A 120 -8.50 -7.13 -10.71
CA LEU A 120 -8.98 -5.95 -10.00
C LEU A 120 -7.96 -4.81 -9.95
N GLY A 121 -6.79 -4.97 -10.58
CA GLY A 121 -5.72 -3.97 -10.55
C GLY A 121 -5.13 -3.76 -9.15
N LEU A 122 -5.20 -4.78 -8.28
CA LEU A 122 -4.62 -4.76 -6.95
C LEU A 122 -3.15 -5.22 -6.99
N PRO A 123 -2.25 -4.57 -6.24
CA PRO A 123 -0.85 -4.98 -6.13
C PRO A 123 -0.73 -6.43 -5.68
N LEU A 124 0.16 -7.21 -6.31
CA LEU A 124 0.52 -8.54 -5.84
C LEU A 124 1.46 -8.49 -4.62
N LEU A 125 1.54 -9.59 -3.88
CA LEU A 125 2.27 -9.67 -2.61
C LEU A 125 3.36 -10.76 -2.71
N PRO A 126 4.61 -10.42 -3.12
CA PRO A 126 5.61 -11.43 -3.51
C PRO A 126 5.96 -12.39 -2.37
N ASN A 127 5.94 -11.87 -1.14
CA ASN A 127 6.29 -12.63 0.06
C ASN A 127 5.15 -13.52 0.56
N GLU A 128 3.93 -13.31 0.08
CA GLU A 128 2.75 -14.09 0.47
C GLU A 128 2.28 -15.07 -0.62
N MET A 129 2.72 -14.85 -1.86
CA MET A 129 2.36 -15.71 -2.99
C MET A 129 2.89 -17.13 -2.80
N THR A 130 2.03 -18.08 -3.16
CA THR A 130 2.31 -19.51 -3.26
C THR A 130 3.00 -19.82 -4.59
N ARG A 131 3.51 -21.05 -4.72
CA ARG A 131 4.09 -21.51 -5.99
C ARG A 131 3.09 -21.43 -7.14
N GLN A 132 1.87 -21.91 -6.92
CA GLN A 132 0.81 -21.93 -7.92
C GLN A 132 0.47 -20.51 -8.39
N GLU A 133 0.39 -19.56 -7.46
CA GLU A 133 0.13 -18.15 -7.81
C GLU A 133 1.28 -17.50 -8.59
N TRP A 134 2.52 -17.90 -8.33
CA TRP A 134 3.65 -17.48 -9.18
C TRP A 134 3.52 -18.05 -10.59
N GLU A 135 3.09 -19.30 -10.74
CA GLU A 135 2.87 -19.96 -12.05
C GLU A 135 1.71 -19.33 -12.86
N GLU A 136 0.80 -18.60 -12.20
CA GLU A 136 -0.25 -17.84 -12.87
C GLU A 136 0.27 -16.56 -13.56
N LEU A 137 1.48 -16.10 -13.22
CA LEU A 137 2.04 -14.89 -13.82
C LEU A 137 2.56 -15.14 -15.24
N PRO A 138 2.37 -14.17 -16.14
CA PRO A 138 3.00 -14.23 -17.45
C PRO A 138 4.52 -14.36 -17.29
N SER A 139 5.12 -15.20 -18.14
CA SER A 139 6.57 -15.46 -18.14
C SER A 139 7.13 -16.21 -16.92
N ILE A 140 6.31 -16.63 -15.96
CA ILE A 140 6.73 -17.46 -14.82
C ILE A 140 6.18 -18.88 -14.98
N GLY A 141 7.06 -19.81 -15.39
CA GLY A 141 6.75 -21.23 -15.40
C GLY A 141 7.07 -21.93 -14.07
N PRO A 142 6.74 -23.24 -13.95
CA PRO A 142 6.96 -24.02 -12.72
C PRO A 142 8.40 -24.04 -12.21
N ALA A 143 9.38 -23.95 -13.11
CA ALA A 143 10.79 -23.90 -12.74
C ALA A 143 11.17 -22.58 -12.05
N LEU A 144 10.69 -21.44 -12.57
CA LEU A 144 10.94 -20.12 -11.97
C LEU A 144 10.15 -19.95 -10.68
N ALA A 145 8.89 -20.39 -10.63
CA ALA A 145 8.09 -20.36 -9.40
C ALA A 145 8.78 -21.14 -8.26
N ARG A 146 9.36 -22.31 -8.56
CA ARG A 146 10.22 -23.05 -7.62
C ARG A 146 11.44 -22.26 -7.17
N ALA A 147 12.16 -21.64 -8.12
CA ALA A 147 13.35 -20.86 -7.82
C ALA A 147 13.04 -19.67 -6.90
N ILE A 148 11.92 -18.98 -7.13
CA ILE A 148 11.45 -17.86 -6.29
C ILE A 148 11.16 -18.34 -4.86
N MET A 149 10.39 -19.43 -4.73
CA MET A 149 10.06 -20.00 -3.42
C MET A 149 11.31 -20.44 -2.65
N ASN A 150 12.24 -21.11 -3.32
CA ASN A 150 13.50 -21.55 -2.72
C ASN A 150 14.36 -20.34 -2.33
N HIS A 151 14.42 -19.30 -3.17
CA HIS A 151 15.15 -18.08 -2.84
C HIS A 151 14.57 -17.41 -1.59
N ARG A 152 13.24 -17.28 -1.49
CA ARG A 152 12.57 -16.72 -0.30
C ARG A 152 12.87 -17.54 0.95
N GLN A 153 12.88 -18.87 0.85
CA GLN A 153 13.18 -19.77 1.96
C GLN A 153 14.64 -19.66 2.43
N CYS A 154 15.60 -19.55 1.50
CA CYS A 154 17.03 -19.52 1.84
C CYS A 154 17.54 -18.12 2.21
N ASN A 155 16.94 -17.05 1.68
CA ASN A 155 17.45 -15.68 1.79
C ASN A 155 16.50 -14.74 2.55
N GLY A 156 15.31 -15.21 2.94
CA GLY A 156 14.27 -14.40 3.55
C GLY A 156 13.43 -13.63 2.54
N ASP A 157 12.60 -12.73 3.07
CA ASP A 157 11.65 -11.95 2.28
C ASP A 157 12.32 -10.96 1.32
N PHE A 158 11.71 -10.80 0.15
CA PHE A 158 12.08 -9.75 -0.79
C PHE A 158 11.74 -8.39 -0.17
N GLN A 159 12.67 -7.44 -0.20
CA GLN A 159 12.44 -6.07 0.28
C GLN A 159 11.62 -5.25 -0.71
N GLY A 160 11.59 -5.69 -1.97
CA GLY A 160 10.75 -5.14 -3.02
C GLY A 160 10.80 -6.03 -4.26
N VAL A 161 9.95 -5.74 -5.24
CA VAL A 161 9.82 -6.55 -6.47
C VAL A 161 11.12 -6.60 -7.25
N ALA A 162 11.91 -5.52 -7.25
CA ALA A 162 13.21 -5.45 -7.91
C ALA A 162 14.20 -6.52 -7.42
N ASP A 163 14.04 -7.01 -6.19
CA ASP A 163 14.88 -8.05 -5.61
C ASP A 163 14.73 -9.41 -6.28
N LEU A 164 13.65 -9.61 -7.06
CA LEU A 164 13.42 -10.83 -7.82
C LEU A 164 14.55 -11.09 -8.84
N VAL A 165 15.30 -10.07 -9.25
CA VAL A 165 16.49 -10.23 -10.11
C VAL A 165 17.58 -11.11 -9.49
N ARG A 166 17.58 -11.27 -8.15
CA ARG A 166 18.52 -12.16 -7.45
C ARG A 166 18.16 -13.64 -7.59
N VAL A 167 16.94 -13.94 -8.04
CA VAL A 167 16.50 -15.33 -8.26
C VAL A 167 17.12 -15.85 -9.57
N PRO A 168 17.86 -16.98 -9.53
CA PRO A 168 18.43 -17.55 -10.74
C PRO A 168 17.36 -17.82 -11.80
N GLY A 169 17.58 -17.30 -13.02
CA GLY A 169 16.65 -17.39 -14.14
C GLY A 169 15.71 -16.21 -14.32
N ILE A 170 15.68 -15.24 -13.37
CA ILE A 170 14.97 -13.97 -13.55
C ILE A 170 15.96 -12.90 -14.01
N GLY A 171 15.96 -12.62 -15.32
CA GLY A 171 16.69 -11.50 -15.90
C GLY A 171 15.85 -10.21 -15.95
N HIS A 172 16.46 -9.11 -16.38
CA HIS A 172 15.78 -7.80 -16.50
C HIS A 172 14.51 -7.81 -17.36
N GLY A 173 14.50 -8.61 -18.44
CA GLY A 173 13.30 -8.74 -19.29
C GLY A 173 12.12 -9.35 -18.55
N THR A 174 12.34 -10.49 -17.88
CA THR A 174 11.32 -11.14 -17.04
C THR A 174 10.89 -10.23 -15.88
N LEU A 175 11.86 -9.58 -15.23
CA LEU A 175 11.57 -8.63 -14.14
C LEU A 175 10.67 -7.49 -14.62
N GLY A 176 10.93 -6.91 -15.80
CA GLY A 176 10.11 -5.83 -16.34
C GLY A 176 8.64 -6.23 -16.50
N VAL A 177 8.39 -7.43 -17.04
CA VAL A 177 7.02 -7.96 -17.18
C VAL A 177 6.35 -8.19 -15.81
N ILE A 178 7.11 -8.69 -14.83
CA ILE A 178 6.60 -8.91 -13.47
C ILE A 178 6.25 -7.58 -12.81
N MET A 179 7.11 -6.56 -12.90
CA MET A 179 6.91 -5.28 -12.24
C MET A 179 5.62 -4.57 -12.64
N GLU A 180 5.07 -4.84 -13.83
CA GLU A 180 3.76 -4.30 -14.22
C GLU A 180 2.58 -4.88 -13.40
N LYS A 181 2.80 -5.94 -12.62
CA LYS A 181 1.76 -6.64 -11.83
C LYS A 181 1.82 -6.38 -10.33
N PHE A 182 2.86 -5.69 -9.85
CA PHE A 182 3.09 -5.40 -8.44
C PHE A 182 3.04 -3.90 -8.20
#